data_AF-A0A255T6K0-F1
#
_entry.id   AF-A0A255T6K0-F1
#
_cell.length_a   1.000
_cell.length_b   1.000
_cell.length_c   1.000
_cell.angle_alpha   90.00
_cell.angle_beta   90.00
_cell.angle_gamma   90.00
#
_symmetry.space_group_name_H-M   'P 1'
#
loop_
_entity.id
_entity.type
_entity.pdbx_description
1 polymer ?
#
loop_
_entity_poly.entity_id
_entity_poly.type
_entity_poly.pdbx_seq_one_letter_code
_entity_poly.pdbx_strand_id
1 'polypeptide(L)'
;MEYNPIGDTLIPGSPHFIPLRFFLDNPQYRHYWFIEYDVVFTGEWSTLMYDCDGNLDDYDFLSSHIEKYGEGNREWPWWHRDNNCRYALEECVKGFNPICRYSNRALALLDSYMKEGHSAHSEVMITTCLHNHGMRIADIGGTGEFTPEGYRNRYYIKGVGINNGTMRWRPPFTMEEIEALGTKDRLFHPIK
;
A
#
# COMPACT_ATOMS: atom_id res chain seq x y z
N MET A 1 -5.58 -5.20 21.03
CA MET A 1 -4.79 -4.11 20.44
C MET A 1 -5.39 -2.83 20.99
N GLU A 2 -4.59 -1.94 21.56
CA GLU A 2 -5.04 -0.67 22.16
C GLU A 2 -4.87 0.46 21.12
N TYR A 3 -5.59 0.36 20.00
CA TYR A 3 -5.51 1.33 18.90
C TYR A 3 -6.81 2.14 18.80
N ASN A 4 -6.72 3.33 18.20
CA ASN A 4 -7.87 4.18 17.89
C ASN A 4 -8.29 3.93 16.43
N PRO A 5 -9.35 3.15 16.13
CA PRO A 5 -9.82 2.98 14.77
C PRO A 5 -10.54 4.23 14.26
N ILE A 6 -10.53 4.46 12.95
CA ILE A 6 -11.30 5.57 12.32
C ILE A 6 -12.79 5.23 12.11
N GLY A 7 -13.23 4.04 12.52
CA GLY A 7 -14.62 3.58 12.39
C GLY A 7 -14.83 2.20 13.00
N ASP A 8 -16.09 1.76 13.06
CA ASP A 8 -16.48 0.52 13.75
C ASP A 8 -16.14 -0.76 12.96
N THR A 9 -15.80 -0.62 11.69
CA THR A 9 -15.48 -1.73 10.77
C THR A 9 -14.08 -1.58 10.17
N LEU A 10 -13.47 -2.70 9.76
CA LEU A 10 -12.18 -2.68 9.09
C LEU A 10 -12.22 -1.94 7.75
N ILE A 11 -13.32 -2.07 7.01
CA ILE A 11 -13.54 -1.40 5.74
C ILE A 11 -14.35 -0.12 6.02
N PRO A 12 -14.00 1.04 5.43
CA PRO A 12 -13.05 1.20 4.32
C PRO A 12 -11.57 1.42 4.72
N GLY A 13 -11.24 1.77 5.97
CA GLY A 13 -9.95 2.41 6.23
C GLY A 13 -8.98 1.73 7.18
N SER A 14 -9.34 0.60 7.79
CA SER A 14 -8.50 -0.11 8.76
C SER A 14 -8.04 -1.53 8.36
N PRO A 15 -7.86 -1.89 7.07
CA PRO A 15 -7.44 -3.25 6.69
C PRO A 15 -6.04 -3.62 7.22
N HIS A 16 -5.20 -2.61 7.48
CA HIS A 16 -3.87 -2.76 8.07
C HIS A 16 -3.85 -3.45 9.44
N PHE A 17 -4.96 -3.48 10.18
CA PHE A 17 -5.05 -4.25 11.43
C PHE A 17 -4.89 -5.75 11.22
N ILE A 18 -5.16 -6.28 10.02
CA ILE A 18 -4.99 -7.70 9.70
C ILE A 18 -3.50 -8.10 9.74
N PRO A 19 -2.60 -7.50 8.92
CA PRO A 19 -1.17 -7.84 8.98
C PRO A 19 -0.54 -7.49 10.33
N LEU A 20 -0.98 -6.42 11.00
CA LEU A 20 -0.51 -6.10 12.36
C LEU A 20 -0.87 -7.18 13.38
N ARG A 21 -2.12 -7.65 13.37
CA ARG A 21 -2.54 -8.72 14.27
C ARG A 21 -1.73 -9.98 14.03
N PHE A 22 -1.56 -10.35 12.77
CA PHE A 22 -0.77 -11.52 12.40
C PHE A 22 0.69 -11.40 12.85
N PHE A 23 1.30 -10.22 12.69
CA PHE A 23 2.66 -9.93 13.17
C PHE A 23 2.80 -10.06 14.69
N LEU A 24 1.85 -9.51 15.46
CA LEU A 24 1.89 -9.61 16.93
C LEU A 24 1.84 -11.08 17.40
N ASP A 25 1.07 -11.91 16.70
CA ASP A 25 0.96 -13.34 17.00
C ASP A 25 2.14 -14.15 16.42
N ASN A 26 2.84 -13.62 15.41
CA ASN A 26 3.90 -14.31 14.68
C ASN A 26 5.06 -13.36 14.33
N PRO A 27 5.84 -12.86 15.30
CA PRO A 27 6.87 -11.83 15.09
C PRO A 27 8.17 -12.35 14.44
N GLN A 28 8.25 -13.64 14.10
CA GLN A 28 9.47 -14.28 13.60
C GLN A 28 9.74 -14.05 12.11
N TYR A 29 8.74 -13.60 11.33
CA TYR A 29 8.90 -13.45 9.89
C TYR A 29 9.65 -12.15 9.57
N ARG A 30 10.52 -12.21 8.57
CA ARG A 30 11.24 -11.05 8.05
C ARG A 30 10.29 -10.08 7.34
N HIS A 31 9.41 -10.64 6.50
CA HIS A 31 8.44 -9.91 5.69
C HIS A 31 7.03 -10.46 5.88
N TYR A 32 6.04 -9.59 5.73
CA TYR A 32 4.61 -9.89 5.84
C TYR A 32 3.90 -9.36 4.62
N TRP A 33 3.27 -10.24 3.85
CA TRP A 33 2.44 -9.86 2.70
C TRP A 33 0.97 -9.78 3.11
N PHE A 34 0.32 -8.69 2.71
CA PHE A 34 -1.12 -8.53 2.74
C PHE A 34 -1.62 -8.34 1.31
N ILE A 35 -2.61 -9.12 0.91
CA ILE A 35 -3.20 -9.10 -0.42
C ILE A 35 -4.72 -9.18 -0.25
N GLU A 36 -5.44 -8.19 -0.75
CA GLU A 36 -6.89 -8.18 -0.78
C GLU A 36 -7.41 -9.26 -1.74
N TYR A 37 -8.61 -9.77 -1.47
CA TYR A 37 -9.18 -10.92 -2.17
C TYR A 37 -9.49 -10.64 -3.65
N ASP A 38 -9.64 -9.37 -4.02
CA ASP A 38 -9.96 -8.86 -5.35
C ASP A 38 -8.74 -8.25 -6.05
N VAL A 39 -7.53 -8.68 -5.65
CA VAL A 39 -6.29 -8.47 -6.42
C VAL A 39 -5.99 -9.71 -7.24
N VAL A 40 -5.74 -9.53 -8.54
CA VAL A 40 -5.24 -10.58 -9.43
C VAL A 40 -3.87 -10.20 -9.97
N PHE A 41 -2.98 -11.18 -10.06
CA PHE A 41 -1.72 -11.08 -10.78
C PHE A 41 -1.78 -11.98 -12.01
N THR A 42 -1.49 -11.45 -13.20
CA THR A 42 -1.49 -12.22 -14.46
C THR A 42 -0.20 -13.02 -14.69
N GLY A 43 0.71 -13.02 -13.71
CA GLY A 43 1.93 -13.81 -13.70
C GLY A 43 1.95 -14.82 -12.55
N GLU A 44 3.12 -15.41 -12.33
CA GLU A 44 3.35 -16.31 -11.20
C GLU A 44 3.65 -15.52 -9.93
N TRP A 45 2.84 -15.69 -8.87
CA TRP A 45 3.03 -14.97 -7.59
C TRP A 45 4.44 -15.12 -7.02
N SER A 46 5.05 -16.29 -7.20
CA SER A 46 6.44 -16.53 -6.79
C SER A 46 7.43 -15.60 -7.47
N THR A 47 7.24 -15.27 -8.75
CA THR A 47 8.09 -14.33 -9.49
C THR A 47 8.04 -12.93 -8.87
N LEU A 48 6.84 -12.44 -8.54
CA LEU A 48 6.69 -11.13 -7.88
C LEU A 48 7.35 -11.14 -6.49
N MET A 49 7.08 -12.17 -5.70
CA MET A 49 7.61 -12.26 -4.33
C MET A 49 9.13 -12.41 -4.30
N TYR A 50 9.72 -13.27 -5.14
CA TYR A 50 11.16 -13.44 -5.23
C TYR A 50 11.87 -12.19 -5.76
N ASP A 51 11.27 -11.48 -6.71
CA ASP A 51 11.81 -10.20 -7.17
C ASP A 51 11.83 -9.17 -6.04
N CYS A 52 10.74 -9.04 -5.29
CA CYS A 52 10.65 -8.11 -4.17
C CYS A 52 11.59 -8.49 -3.00
N ASP A 53 11.70 -9.78 -2.68
CA ASP A 53 12.58 -10.26 -1.61
C ASP A 53 14.06 -10.32 -2.03
N GLY A 54 14.37 -10.34 -3.31
CA GLY A 54 15.75 -10.31 -3.82
C GLY A 54 16.25 -8.89 -4.08
N ASN A 55 15.46 -8.08 -4.79
CA ASN A 55 15.89 -6.78 -5.30
C ASN A 55 15.41 -5.60 -4.44
N LEU A 56 14.41 -5.80 -3.58
CA LEU A 56 13.88 -4.79 -2.66
C LEU A 56 13.91 -5.24 -1.19
N ASP A 57 14.80 -6.16 -0.82
CA ASP A 57 14.92 -6.72 0.53
C ASP A 57 15.19 -5.68 1.64
N ASP A 58 15.81 -4.57 1.28
CA ASP A 58 16.13 -3.46 2.17
C ASP A 58 15.00 -2.43 2.32
N TYR A 59 13.90 -2.59 1.57
CA TYR A 59 12.70 -1.77 1.68
C TYR A 59 11.75 -2.32 2.76
N ASP A 60 11.24 -1.41 3.59
CA ASP A 60 10.36 -1.68 4.70
C ASP A 60 8.90 -1.78 4.35
N PHE A 61 8.51 -1.12 3.26
CA PHE A 61 7.14 -1.15 2.79
C PHE A 61 7.09 -1.10 1.27
N LEU A 62 6.38 -2.06 0.69
CA LEU A 62 6.12 -2.13 -0.74
C LEU A 62 4.62 -1.99 -0.96
N SER A 63 4.21 -1.12 -1.89
CA SER A 63 2.81 -0.92 -2.24
C SER A 63 2.66 -0.31 -3.63
N SER A 64 1.46 0.16 -3.97
CA SER A 64 1.16 0.84 -5.24
C SER A 64 0.76 2.30 -5.02
N HIS A 65 0.91 3.14 -6.05
CA HIS A 65 0.51 4.56 -6.06
C HIS A 65 1.01 5.37 -4.86
N ILE A 66 2.29 5.20 -4.50
CA ILE A 66 2.89 5.94 -3.39
C ILE A 66 3.26 7.35 -3.85
N GLU A 67 2.67 8.35 -3.20
CA GLU A 67 2.80 9.76 -3.59
C GLU A 67 2.74 10.67 -2.35
N LYS A 68 3.55 11.73 -2.35
CA LYS A 68 3.38 12.82 -1.39
C LYS A 68 2.08 13.57 -1.67
N TYR A 69 1.54 14.21 -0.64
CA TYR A 69 0.54 15.25 -0.81
C TYR A 69 1.05 16.33 -1.78
N GLY A 70 0.21 16.77 -2.72
CA GLY A 70 0.55 17.84 -3.65
C GLY A 70 -0.57 18.14 -4.64
N GLU A 71 -0.35 19.10 -5.54
CA GLU A 71 -1.33 19.62 -6.51
C GLU A 71 -2.17 18.52 -7.22
N GLY A 72 -1.52 17.43 -7.64
CA GLY A 72 -2.18 16.36 -8.39
C GLY A 72 -3.09 15.44 -7.58
N ASN A 73 -3.03 15.49 -6.24
CA ASN A 73 -3.80 14.60 -5.36
C ASN A 73 -4.39 15.27 -4.11
N ARG A 74 -4.06 16.52 -3.80
CA ARG A 74 -5.08 17.55 -3.80
C ARG A 74 -6.35 17.25 -2.99
N GLU A 75 -7.38 17.07 -3.81
CA GLU A 75 -8.77 16.90 -3.44
C GLU A 75 -9.09 15.47 -2.98
N TRP A 76 -8.10 14.59 -2.87
CA TRP A 76 -8.31 13.23 -2.43
C TRP A 76 -8.76 13.23 -0.96
N PRO A 77 -9.95 12.71 -0.64
CA PRO A 77 -10.63 13.01 0.63
C PRO A 77 -9.90 12.47 1.86
N TRP A 78 -9.12 11.40 1.73
CA TRP A 78 -8.44 10.77 2.86
C TRP A 78 -7.29 11.58 3.44
N TRP A 79 -6.84 12.64 2.74
CA TRP A 79 -5.92 13.61 3.34
C TRP A 79 -6.54 14.33 4.55
N HIS A 80 -7.82 14.67 4.45
CA HIS A 80 -8.50 15.53 5.42
C HIS A 80 -9.42 14.75 6.36
N ARG A 81 -9.98 13.64 5.89
CA ARG A 81 -10.96 12.87 6.63
C ARG A 81 -10.29 11.94 7.64
N ASP A 82 -10.65 12.12 8.91
CA ASP A 82 -10.25 11.26 10.02
C ASP A 82 -8.72 11.08 10.12
N ASN A 83 -7.94 12.09 9.68
CA ASN A 83 -6.48 12.06 9.67
C ASN A 83 -5.91 12.66 10.96
N ASN A 84 -5.52 11.78 11.88
CA ASN A 84 -4.83 12.10 13.13
C ASN A 84 -3.42 11.47 13.13
N CYS A 85 -2.68 11.60 12.02
CA CYS A 85 -1.26 11.25 11.98
C CYS A 85 -0.37 12.25 12.73
N ARG A 86 -0.87 13.44 13.07
CA ARG A 86 -0.09 14.52 13.72
C ARG A 86 1.09 15.06 12.89
N TYR A 87 1.01 14.91 11.58
CA TYR A 87 1.90 15.55 10.62
C TYR A 87 1.13 16.62 9.84
N ALA A 88 1.83 17.64 9.35
CA ALA A 88 1.24 18.55 8.36
C ALA A 88 0.93 17.79 7.06
N LEU A 89 -0.02 18.27 6.26
CA LEU A 89 -0.40 17.56 5.02
C LEU A 89 0.78 17.46 4.04
N GLU A 90 1.62 18.48 4.00
CA GLU A 90 2.83 18.56 3.18
C GLU A 90 3.87 17.50 3.54
N GLU A 91 3.79 16.94 4.75
CA GLU A 91 4.64 15.84 5.24
C GLU A 91 3.96 14.47 5.07
N CYS A 92 2.69 14.44 4.66
CA CYS A 92 1.94 13.21 4.49
C CYS A 92 2.26 12.54 3.14
N VAL A 93 2.28 11.22 3.19
CA VAL A 93 2.46 10.35 2.03
C VAL A 93 1.27 9.41 1.98
N LYS A 94 0.72 9.19 0.78
CA LYS A 94 -0.28 8.16 0.54
C LYS A 94 0.32 6.94 -0.12
N GLY A 95 -0.36 5.80 0.02
CA GLY A 95 -0.16 4.61 -0.79
C GLY A 95 -1.50 3.90 -0.99
N PHE A 96 -1.68 3.27 -2.15
CA PHE A 96 -2.82 2.41 -2.43
C PHE A 96 -2.45 0.98 -2.08
N ASN A 97 -3.05 0.43 -1.02
CA ASN A 97 -2.52 -0.73 -0.30
C ASN A 97 -3.31 -2.06 -0.46
N PRO A 98 -4.01 -2.35 -1.59
CA PRO A 98 -4.69 -3.64 -1.73
C PRO A 98 -3.71 -4.80 -1.86
N ILE A 99 -2.45 -4.53 -2.22
CA ILE A 99 -1.34 -5.45 -2.06
C ILE A 99 -0.16 -4.69 -1.47
N CYS A 100 0.38 -5.19 -0.37
CA CYS A 100 1.57 -4.62 0.23
C CYS A 100 2.43 -5.65 0.96
N ARG A 101 3.73 -5.34 1.07
CA ARG A 101 4.69 -6.07 1.89
C ARG A 101 5.21 -5.15 2.98
N TYR A 102 5.22 -5.63 4.22
CA TYR A 102 5.86 -4.96 5.35
C TYR A 102 7.12 -5.71 5.76
N SER A 103 8.17 -4.99 6.12
CA SER A 103 9.22 -5.56 6.96
C SER A 103 8.74 -5.71 8.41
N ASN A 104 9.37 -6.62 9.13
CA ASN A 104 9.11 -6.82 10.55
C ASN A 104 9.19 -5.50 11.35
N ARG A 105 10.26 -4.73 11.13
CA ARG A 105 10.47 -3.43 11.79
C ARG A 105 9.44 -2.38 11.40
N ALA A 106 8.89 -2.45 10.18
CA ALA A 106 7.80 -1.55 9.77
C ALA A 106 6.54 -1.80 10.61
N LEU A 107 6.17 -3.06 10.82
CA LEU A 107 5.00 -3.41 11.65
C LEU A 107 5.24 -3.11 13.14
N ALA A 108 6.46 -3.31 13.65
CA ALA A 108 6.80 -2.93 15.01
C ALA A 108 6.70 -1.41 15.24
N LEU A 109 7.17 -0.61 14.28
CA LEU A 109 7.02 0.84 14.31
C LEU A 109 5.54 1.25 14.26
N LEU A 110 4.75 0.67 13.35
CA LEU A 110 3.33 0.96 13.24
C LEU A 110 2.57 0.62 14.52
N ASP A 111 2.83 -0.54 15.13
CA ASP A 111 2.25 -0.95 16.43
C ASP A 111 2.51 0.12 17.52
N SER A 112 3.77 0.57 17.64
CA SER A 112 4.15 1.60 18.62
C SER A 112 3.45 2.93 18.32
N TYR A 113 3.46 3.36 17.06
CA TYR A 113 2.88 4.61 16.60
C TYR A 113 1.36 4.68 16.84
N MET A 114 0.61 3.60 16.61
CA MET A 114 -0.83 3.60 16.89
C MET A 114 -1.15 3.51 18.38
N LYS A 115 -0.31 2.85 19.19
CA LYS A 115 -0.45 2.83 20.66
C LYS A 115 -0.28 4.21 21.29
N GLU A 116 0.48 5.10 20.65
CA GLU A 116 0.57 6.52 21.02
C GLU A 116 -0.69 7.33 20.66
N GLY A 117 -1.67 6.68 20.03
CA GLY A 117 -2.99 7.22 19.72
C GLY A 117 -3.10 7.84 18.33
N HIS A 118 -2.11 7.67 17.46
CA HIS A 118 -2.19 8.09 16.06
C HIS A 118 -3.18 7.21 15.29
N SER A 119 -3.92 7.82 14.37
CA SER A 119 -4.96 7.13 13.59
C SER A 119 -5.23 7.88 12.29
N ALA A 120 -5.38 7.15 11.18
CA ALA A 120 -5.91 7.68 9.93
C ALA A 120 -6.35 6.52 9.02
N HIS A 121 -6.88 6.85 7.83
CA HIS A 121 -7.08 5.86 6.78
C HIS A 121 -5.75 5.13 6.49
N SER A 122 -5.79 3.81 6.30
CA SER A 122 -4.61 2.97 6.07
C SER A 122 -3.70 3.50 4.95
N GLU A 123 -4.32 3.97 3.87
CA GLU A 123 -3.66 4.59 2.72
C GLU A 123 -2.93 5.90 3.02
N VAL A 124 -3.10 6.50 4.21
CA VAL A 124 -2.35 7.67 4.69
C VAL A 124 -1.45 7.29 5.86
N MET A 125 -2.01 6.58 6.85
CA MET A 125 -1.37 6.33 8.14
C MET A 125 -0.07 5.55 7.99
N ILE A 126 -0.09 4.48 7.20
CA ILE A 126 1.06 3.60 7.04
C ILE A 126 2.21 4.35 6.40
N THR A 127 1.98 4.90 5.21
CA THR A 127 3.01 5.57 4.42
C THR A 127 3.53 6.83 5.09
N THR A 128 2.66 7.63 5.72
CA THR A 128 3.08 8.81 6.47
C THR A 128 3.94 8.45 7.68
N CYS A 129 3.53 7.44 8.47
CA CYS A 129 4.30 6.98 9.62
C CYS A 129 5.69 6.50 9.18
N LEU A 130 5.74 5.56 8.23
CA LEU A 130 6.99 4.93 7.81
C LEU A 130 7.93 5.94 7.15
N HIS A 131 7.42 6.82 6.28
CA HIS A 131 8.23 7.84 5.61
C HIS A 131 8.88 8.81 6.61
N ASN A 132 8.10 9.36 7.54
CA ASN A 132 8.59 10.36 8.49
C ASN A 132 9.53 9.77 9.56
N HIS A 133 9.52 8.44 9.76
CA HIS A 133 10.49 7.74 10.60
C HIS A 133 11.71 7.20 9.81
N GLY A 134 11.88 7.62 8.56
CA GLY A 134 13.07 7.28 7.75
C GLY A 134 13.10 5.83 7.25
N MET A 135 11.97 5.12 7.26
CA MET A 135 11.87 3.78 6.69
C MET A 135 11.87 3.86 5.15
N ARG A 136 12.40 2.83 4.50
CA ARG A 136 12.47 2.78 3.03
C ARG A 136 11.14 2.27 2.48
N ILE A 137 10.41 3.13 1.78
CA ILE A 137 9.13 2.75 1.15
C ILE A 137 9.28 2.77 -0.38
N ALA A 138 8.65 1.81 -1.07
CA ALA A 138 8.73 1.69 -2.52
C ALA A 138 7.37 1.43 -3.17
N ASP A 139 7.17 2.11 -4.29
CA ASP A 139 6.08 1.84 -5.23
C ASP A 139 6.55 0.81 -6.27
N ILE A 140 5.92 -0.36 -6.30
CA ILE A 140 6.34 -1.51 -7.12
C ILE A 140 5.89 -1.44 -8.59
N GLY A 141 5.25 -0.35 -9.02
CA GLY A 141 4.84 -0.19 -10.42
C GLY A 141 4.56 1.25 -10.84
N GLY A 142 4.75 2.22 -9.95
CA GLY A 142 4.44 3.62 -10.18
C GLY A 142 5.41 4.31 -11.14
N THR A 143 5.34 5.63 -11.12
CA THR A 143 6.12 6.51 -12.03
C THR A 143 6.75 7.69 -11.30
N GLY A 144 6.65 7.74 -9.97
CA GLY A 144 7.03 8.86 -9.12
C GLY A 144 8.36 8.65 -8.39
N GLU A 145 8.65 9.52 -7.42
CA GLU A 145 9.91 9.51 -6.64
C GLU A 145 10.09 8.27 -5.76
N PHE A 146 9.00 7.58 -5.42
CA PHE A 146 9.03 6.35 -4.61
C PHE A 146 9.20 5.08 -5.44
N THR A 147 9.25 5.18 -6.77
CA THR A 147 9.43 4.01 -7.64
C THR A 147 10.93 3.72 -7.81
N PRO A 148 11.44 2.55 -7.37
CA PRO A 148 12.83 2.19 -7.57
C PRO A 148 13.21 2.07 -9.06
N GLU A 149 14.50 2.19 -9.36
CA GLU A 149 15.02 2.02 -10.72
C GLU A 149 14.64 0.63 -11.27
N GLY A 150 14.15 0.58 -12.52
CA GLY A 150 13.65 -0.68 -13.11
C GLY A 150 12.27 -1.16 -12.63
N TYR A 151 11.59 -0.43 -11.73
CA TYR A 151 10.23 -0.75 -11.26
C TYR A 151 9.12 0.06 -11.93
N ARG A 152 9.47 1.05 -12.75
CA ARG A 152 8.50 1.87 -13.49
C ARG A 152 7.61 1.00 -14.37
N ASN A 153 6.29 1.01 -14.12
CA ASN A 153 5.29 0.17 -14.77
C ASN A 153 5.62 -1.35 -14.76
N ARG A 154 6.41 -1.82 -13.78
CA ARG A 154 6.86 -3.22 -13.69
C ARG A 154 5.70 -4.14 -13.34
N TYR A 155 5.04 -3.91 -12.21
CA TYR A 155 3.97 -4.78 -11.74
C TYR A 155 2.56 -4.25 -11.95
N TYR A 156 2.38 -2.98 -12.25
CA TYR A 156 1.08 -2.45 -12.67
C TYR A 156 1.29 -1.30 -13.65
N ILE A 157 0.26 -0.93 -14.40
CA ILE A 157 0.32 0.24 -15.29
C ILE A 157 -0.41 1.39 -14.61
N LYS A 158 0.28 2.51 -14.39
CA LYS A 158 -0.34 3.72 -13.83
C LYS A 158 -1.16 4.44 -14.90
N GLY A 159 -2.44 4.68 -14.59
CA GLY A 159 -3.34 5.51 -15.38
C GLY A 159 -3.33 6.98 -14.96
N VAL A 160 -4.05 7.82 -15.72
CA VAL A 160 -4.26 9.23 -15.37
C VAL A 160 -5.22 9.35 -14.19
N GLY A 161 -4.89 10.18 -13.19
CA GLY A 161 -5.70 10.40 -11.99
C GLY A 161 -5.19 9.66 -10.76
N ILE A 162 -5.92 9.78 -9.66
CA ILE A 162 -5.57 9.20 -8.35
C ILE A 162 -5.94 7.72 -8.33
N ASN A 163 -4.98 6.87 -7.96
CA ASN A 163 -5.17 5.41 -7.83
C ASN A 163 -5.91 4.85 -9.06
N ASN A 164 -5.35 5.05 -10.24
CA ASN A 164 -5.92 4.63 -11.52
C ASN A 164 -4.93 3.81 -12.35
N GLY A 165 -5.43 3.05 -13.32
CA GLY A 165 -4.66 2.11 -14.12
C GLY A 165 -5.09 0.67 -13.88
N THR A 166 -4.18 -0.29 -13.96
CA THR A 166 -4.51 -1.70 -13.67
C THR A 166 -4.74 -1.91 -12.17
N MET A 167 -4.04 -1.17 -11.31
CA MET A 167 -4.36 -1.03 -9.89
C MET A 167 -5.19 0.24 -9.71
N ARG A 168 -6.49 0.12 -9.44
CA ARG A 168 -7.37 1.28 -9.24
C ARG A 168 -8.38 1.06 -8.13
N TRP A 169 -9.05 2.11 -7.66
CA TRP A 169 -10.16 1.93 -6.70
C TRP A 169 -11.43 1.41 -7.39
N ARG A 170 -11.80 2.02 -8.53
CA ARG A 170 -12.99 1.69 -9.33
C ARG A 170 -12.79 2.14 -10.79
N PRO A 171 -13.56 1.60 -11.75
CA PRO A 171 -14.49 0.47 -11.63
C PRO A 171 -13.76 -0.88 -11.45
N PRO A 172 -14.42 -1.97 -11.04
CA PRO A 172 -13.79 -3.29 -11.06
C PRO A 172 -13.52 -3.75 -12.49
N PHE A 173 -12.53 -4.64 -12.65
CA PHE A 173 -12.28 -5.39 -13.88
C PHE A 173 -13.07 -6.70 -13.85
N THR A 174 -13.48 -7.16 -15.03
CA THR A 174 -13.85 -8.57 -15.22
C THR A 174 -12.61 -9.39 -15.62
N MET A 175 -12.65 -10.70 -15.38
CA MET A 175 -11.58 -11.59 -15.87
C MET A 175 -11.48 -11.56 -17.40
N GLU A 176 -12.61 -11.45 -18.11
CA GLU A 176 -12.63 -11.32 -19.58
C GLU A 176 -11.89 -10.08 -20.07
N GLU A 177 -12.04 -8.93 -19.39
CA GLU A 177 -11.30 -7.70 -19.71
C GLU A 177 -9.79 -7.89 -19.53
N ILE A 178 -9.38 -8.55 -18.44
CA ILE A 178 -7.96 -8.80 -18.14
C ILE A 178 -7.34 -9.73 -19.18
N GLU A 179 -8.06 -10.81 -19.53
CA GLU A 179 -7.63 -11.75 -20.58
C GLU A 179 -7.51 -11.03 -21.94
N ALA A 180 -8.49 -10.18 -22.28
CA ALA A 180 -8.49 -9.42 -23.53
C ALA A 180 -7.33 -8.41 -23.62
N LEU A 181 -6.89 -7.83 -22.49
CA LEU A 181 -5.72 -6.95 -22.45
C LEU A 181 -4.42 -7.70 -22.76
N GLY A 182 -4.36 -9.02 -22.55
CA GLY A 182 -3.22 -9.86 -22.86
C GLY A 182 -1.93 -9.48 -22.11
N THR A 183 -2.03 -8.72 -21.02
CA THR A 183 -0.88 -8.26 -20.24
C THR A 183 -0.35 -9.39 -19.37
N LYS A 184 0.97 -9.61 -19.40
CA LYS A 184 1.67 -10.57 -18.53
C LYS A 184 2.33 -9.88 -17.36
N ASP A 185 2.42 -10.58 -16.23
CA ASP A 185 3.07 -10.10 -15.01
C ASP A 185 2.54 -8.72 -14.57
N ARG A 186 1.21 -8.56 -14.55
CA ARG A 186 0.54 -7.34 -14.09
C ARG A 186 -0.48 -7.60 -13.00
N LEU A 187 -0.49 -6.72 -12.02
CA LEU A 187 -1.46 -6.64 -10.94
C LEU A 187 -2.68 -5.84 -11.41
N PHE A 188 -3.84 -6.37 -11.06
CA PHE A 188 -5.15 -5.80 -11.30
C PHE A 188 -5.95 -5.70 -10.00
N HIS A 189 -6.63 -4.58 -9.81
CA HIS A 189 -7.54 -4.35 -8.70
C HIS A 189 -8.54 -3.23 -9.03
N PRO A 190 -9.82 -3.33 -8.59
CA PRO A 190 -10.42 -4.52 -8.00
C PRO A 190 -10.96 -5.45 -9.10
N ILE A 191 -11.17 -6.72 -8.77
CA ILE A 191 -11.87 -7.70 -9.62
C ILE A 191 -13.32 -7.86 -9.16
N LYS A 192 -14.24 -8.17 -10.09
CA LYS A 192 -15.61 -8.58 -9.77
C LYS A 192 -16.01 -9.84 -10.52
#